data_AF-A0A1G4GZS6-F1
#
_entry.id   AF-A0A1G4GZS6-F1
#
_cell.length_a   1.000
_cell.length_b   1.000
_cell.length_c   1.000
_cell.angle_alpha   90.00
_cell.angle_beta   90.00
_cell.angle_gamma   90.00
#
_symmetry.space_group_name_H-M   'P 1'
#
loop_
_entity.id
_entity.type
_entity.pdbx_description
1 polymer ?
#
loop_
_entity_poly.entity_id
_entity_poly.type
_entity_poly.pdbx_seq_one_letter_code
_entity_poly.pdbx_strand_id
1 'polypeptide(L)'
;MNLNNNDNDGNYQNRRNNNILLNDKYINFKIFKKGEELTDQEKIFLKVHTYLNEGIIPKCIGMGIGGGFVGVLIGAFFFSMQPTNIDYNLSYKEQLKEQFHLFKQSIKSSCFNFAKIGFLFSFYENSLQKIRAANDITNTLYSGCLTGATISYKKGLPSMLGGCASFAAFSAVIEKLQRSQKF
;
A
#
# COMPACT_ATOMS: atom_id res chain seq x y z
N MET A 1 -27.19 16.65 38.03
CA MET A 1 -26.43 17.55 37.12
C MET A 1 -26.48 16.96 35.74
N ASN A 2 -27.12 17.70 34.83
CA ASN A 2 -27.22 17.45 33.40
C ASN A 2 -26.02 18.14 32.74
N LEU A 3 -25.26 17.43 31.91
CA LEU A 3 -24.38 18.00 30.89
C LEU A 3 -24.67 17.27 29.59
N ASN A 4 -25.76 17.71 28.97
CA ASN A 4 -26.01 17.64 27.55
C ASN A 4 -24.80 18.20 26.78
N ASN A 5 -24.25 17.44 25.83
CA ASN A 5 -23.55 18.00 24.67
C ASN A 5 -23.47 16.97 23.52
N ASN A 6 -24.46 17.08 22.65
CA ASN A 6 -24.30 17.22 21.21
C ASN A 6 -23.81 16.00 20.40
N ASP A 7 -24.77 15.16 20.01
CA ASP A 7 -25.21 15.02 18.62
C ASP A 7 -24.16 15.23 17.51
N ASN A 8 -23.20 14.32 17.35
CA ASN A 8 -22.39 14.27 16.10
C ASN A 8 -22.04 12.87 15.59
N ASP A 9 -22.37 11.77 16.28
CA ASP A 9 -22.13 10.42 15.74
C ASP A 9 -23.18 10.00 14.68
N GLY A 10 -24.34 10.67 14.66
CA GLY A 10 -25.42 10.41 13.68
C GLY A 10 -25.13 10.93 12.27
N ASN A 11 -24.16 11.83 12.08
CA ASN A 11 -23.88 12.46 10.79
C ASN A 11 -22.80 11.73 9.96
N TYR A 12 -21.93 10.94 10.60
CA TYR A 12 -20.92 10.12 9.91
C TYR A 12 -21.51 8.85 9.25
N GLN A 13 -22.65 8.37 9.72
CA GLN A 13 -23.40 7.29 9.09
C GLN A 13 -24.17 7.79 7.85
N ASN A 14 -24.71 9.01 7.88
CA ASN A 14 -25.59 9.51 6.83
C ASN A 14 -24.83 9.93 5.54
N ARG A 15 -23.59 10.43 5.66
CA ARG A 15 -22.71 10.69 4.50
C ARG A 15 -22.11 9.44 3.83
N ARG A 16 -22.42 8.22 4.32
CA ARG A 16 -22.02 6.96 3.67
C ARG A 16 -22.95 6.55 2.53
N ASN A 17 -24.18 7.07 2.47
CA ASN A 17 -25.15 6.64 1.45
C ASN A 17 -24.97 7.29 0.07
N ASN A 18 -24.22 8.40 -0.03
CA ASN A 18 -24.10 9.14 -1.30
C ASN A 18 -22.70 9.07 -1.93
N ASN A 19 -21.77 8.28 -1.37
CA ASN A 19 -20.42 8.11 -1.90
C ASN A 19 -19.95 6.66 -1.90
N ILE A 20 -20.88 5.70 -2.05
CA ILE A 20 -20.52 4.41 -2.64
C ILE A 20 -20.05 4.76 -4.06
N LEU A 21 -18.75 5.03 -4.20
CA LEU A 21 -18.08 5.11 -5.49
C LEU A 21 -18.04 3.68 -6.01
N LEU A 22 -19.19 3.22 -6.48
CA LEU A 22 -19.23 2.26 -7.56
C LEU A 22 -18.29 2.82 -8.62
N ASN A 23 -17.22 2.10 -8.90
CA ASN A 23 -16.44 2.37 -10.10
C ASN A 23 -17.45 2.32 -11.27
N ASP A 24 -17.54 3.38 -12.08
CA ASP A 24 -18.50 3.50 -13.20
C ASP A 24 -18.51 2.28 -14.13
N LYS A 25 -17.41 1.53 -14.09
CA LYS A 25 -17.23 0.20 -14.66
C LYS A 25 -18.34 -0.82 -14.38
N TYR A 26 -19.03 -0.73 -13.24
CA TYR A 26 -20.09 -1.70 -12.88
C TYR A 26 -21.51 -1.21 -13.23
N ILE A 27 -21.70 0.09 -13.49
CA ILE A 27 -22.99 0.70 -13.85
C ILE A 27 -23.12 0.85 -15.37
N ASN A 28 -21.98 0.97 -16.08
CA ASN A 28 -21.95 1.17 -17.53
C ASN A 28 -21.00 0.16 -18.19
N PHE A 29 -21.44 -1.08 -18.32
CA PHE A 29 -20.92 -2.02 -19.35
C PHE A 29 -21.39 -1.58 -20.76
N LYS A 30 -21.27 -0.27 -21.04
CA LYS A 30 -21.63 0.41 -22.28
C LYS A 30 -20.40 1.03 -22.96
N ILE A 31 -19.20 0.82 -22.42
CA ILE A 31 -17.92 1.07 -23.13
C ILE A 31 -17.81 0.23 -24.43
N PHE A 32 -18.67 -0.77 -24.65
CA PHE A 32 -18.76 -1.54 -25.89
C PHE A 32 -19.86 -1.08 -26.88
N LYS A 33 -20.39 0.14 -26.78
CA LYS A 33 -21.14 0.81 -27.87
C LYS A 33 -20.65 2.26 -27.95
N LYS A 34 -20.28 2.87 -29.08
CA LYS A 34 -20.44 2.54 -30.50
C LYS A 34 -19.71 3.66 -31.27
N GLY A 35 -18.74 3.32 -32.11
CA GLY A 35 -18.42 4.09 -33.32
C GLY A 35 -17.55 5.36 -33.21
N GLU A 36 -16.29 5.23 -32.80
CA GLU A 36 -15.25 6.15 -33.29
C GLU A 36 -14.03 5.29 -33.69
N GLU A 37 -13.61 5.40 -34.94
CA GLU A 37 -12.53 4.60 -35.54
C GLU A 37 -11.17 5.04 -34.98
N LEU A 38 -10.87 4.68 -33.72
CA LEU A 38 -9.50 4.72 -33.23
C LEU A 38 -8.71 3.54 -33.79
N THR A 39 -7.49 3.83 -34.23
CA THR A 39 -6.53 2.89 -34.83
C THR A 39 -6.33 1.70 -33.87
N ASP A 40 -6.15 0.48 -34.38
CA ASP A 40 -6.00 -0.72 -33.55
C ASP A 40 -4.91 -0.58 -32.47
N GLN A 41 -3.89 0.24 -32.74
CA GLN A 41 -2.84 0.64 -31.80
C GLN A 41 -3.37 1.34 -30.55
N GLU A 42 -4.34 2.24 -30.68
CA GLU A 42 -4.89 3.02 -29.56
C GLU A 42 -5.87 2.18 -28.72
N LYS A 43 -6.61 1.27 -29.37
CA LYS A 43 -7.44 0.27 -28.66
C LYS A 43 -6.58 -0.70 -27.86
N ILE A 44 -5.43 -1.10 -28.40
CA ILE A 44 -4.44 -1.90 -27.68
C ILE A 44 -3.90 -1.11 -26.50
N PHE A 45 -3.53 0.16 -26.68
CA PHE A 45 -3.05 1.02 -25.60
C PHE A 45 -4.11 1.23 -24.50
N LEU A 46 -5.36 1.53 -24.86
CA LEU A 46 -6.49 1.66 -23.93
C LEU A 46 -6.81 0.35 -23.22
N LYS A 47 -6.73 -0.79 -23.92
CA LYS A 47 -6.92 -2.11 -23.32
C LYS A 47 -5.76 -2.44 -22.37
N VAL A 48 -4.54 -2.06 -22.69
CA VAL A 48 -3.37 -2.22 -21.80
C VAL A 48 -3.48 -1.32 -20.57
N HIS A 49 -3.78 -0.03 -20.71
CA HIS A 49 -4.08 0.88 -19.59
C HIS A 49 -5.24 0.36 -18.73
N THR A 50 -6.28 -0.08 -19.44
CA THR A 50 -7.34 -1.02 -19.10
C THR A 50 -6.99 -2.03 -18.01
N TYR A 51 -6.20 -3.00 -18.46
CA TYR A 51 -5.66 -4.11 -17.70
C TYR A 51 -4.66 -3.68 -16.62
N LEU A 52 -3.87 -2.63 -16.82
CA LEU A 52 -2.94 -2.12 -15.80
C LEU A 52 -3.69 -1.53 -14.60
N ASN A 53 -4.77 -0.79 -14.87
CA ASN A 53 -5.58 -0.12 -13.85
C ASN A 53 -6.64 -1.00 -13.20
N GLU A 54 -6.91 -2.19 -13.74
CA GLU A 54 -7.97 -3.08 -13.25
C GLU A 54 -7.49 -4.49 -12.93
N GLY A 55 -6.36 -4.86 -13.49
CA GLY A 55 -5.69 -6.12 -13.21
C GLY A 55 -5.11 -6.10 -11.81
N ILE A 56 -5.46 -7.13 -11.03
CA ILE A 56 -4.88 -7.32 -9.70
C ILE A 56 -3.36 -7.55 -9.79
N ILE A 57 -2.92 -8.33 -10.78
CA ILE A 57 -1.52 -8.68 -11.01
C ILE A 57 -0.64 -7.44 -11.30
N PRO A 58 -0.94 -6.61 -12.32
CA PRO A 58 -0.12 -5.44 -12.61
C PRO A 58 -0.11 -4.41 -11.48
N LYS A 59 -1.23 -4.22 -10.76
CA LYS A 59 -1.26 -3.36 -9.57
C LYS A 59 -0.35 -3.86 -8.46
N CYS A 60 -0.44 -5.14 -8.11
CA CYS A 60 0.39 -5.72 -7.06
C CYS A 60 1.88 -5.64 -7.42
N ILE A 61 2.23 -5.86 -8.70
CA ILE A 61 3.60 -5.71 -9.18
C ILE A 61 4.05 -4.24 -9.09
N GLY A 62 3.24 -3.30 -9.57
CA GLY A 62 3.55 -1.87 -9.53
C GLY A 62 3.77 -1.37 -8.10
N MET A 63 2.89 -1.74 -7.18
CA MET A 63 3.01 -1.38 -5.75
C MET A 63 4.14 -2.14 -5.05
N GLY A 64 4.44 -3.37 -5.46
CA GLY A 64 5.62 -4.10 -5.00
C GLY A 64 6.93 -3.44 -5.43
N ILE A 65 7.03 -3.00 -6.69
CA ILE A 65 8.21 -2.26 -7.20
C ILE A 65 8.32 -0.91 -6.50
N GLY A 66 7.22 -0.16 -6.36
CA GLY A 66 7.19 1.10 -5.63
C GLY A 66 7.61 0.95 -4.17
N GLY A 67 7.09 -0.07 -3.49
CA GLY A 67 7.50 -0.43 -2.13
C GLY A 67 8.98 -0.81 -2.06
N GLY A 68 9.49 -1.59 -3.02
CA GLY A 68 10.90 -1.93 -3.12
C GLY A 68 11.80 -0.70 -3.26
N PHE A 69 11.43 0.24 -4.12
CA PHE A 69 12.17 1.50 -4.31
C PHE A 69 12.25 2.33 -3.02
N VAL A 70 11.11 2.52 -2.36
CA VAL A 70 11.05 3.19 -1.05
C VAL A 70 11.88 2.44 -0.01
N GLY A 71 11.86 1.10 -0.04
CA GLY A 71 12.67 0.26 0.84
C GLY A 71 14.18 0.36 0.61
N VAL A 72 14.62 0.61 -0.62
CA VAL A 72 16.03 0.89 -0.93
C VAL A 72 16.45 2.23 -0.33
N LEU A 73 15.65 3.29 -0.51
CA LEU A 73 15.94 4.61 0.05
C LEU A 73 16.01 4.58 1.58
N ILE A 74 15.03 3.95 2.20
CA ILE A 74 14.96 3.81 3.66
C ILE A 74 16.10 2.92 4.17
N GLY A 75 16.41 1.82 3.49
CA GLY A 75 17.51 0.94 3.86
C GLY A 75 18.88 1.61 3.76
N ALA A 76 19.10 2.43 2.72
CA ALA A 76 20.32 3.21 2.56
C ALA A 76 20.46 4.27 3.67
N PHE A 77 19.35 4.95 4.01
CA PHE A 77 19.32 5.94 5.08
C PHE A 77 19.61 5.32 6.45
N PHE A 78 18.96 4.20 6.79
CA PHE A 78 19.21 3.51 8.07
C PHE A 78 20.64 2.98 8.18
N PHE A 79 21.24 2.50 7.09
CA PHE A 79 22.64 2.08 7.10
C PHE A 79 23.58 3.26 7.38
N SER A 80 23.28 4.45 6.86
CA SER A 80 24.06 5.67 7.15
C SER A 80 23.99 6.11 8.61
N MET A 81 22.94 5.72 9.35
CA MET A 81 22.77 6.03 10.77
C MET A 81 23.32 4.96 11.71
N GLN A 82 23.70 3.79 11.19
CA GLN A 82 24.25 2.73 12.02
C GLN A 82 25.71 3.05 12.38
N PRO A 83 26.10 2.99 13.67
CA PRO A 83 27.49 3.13 14.05
C PRO A 83 28.27 1.95 13.45
N THR A 84 29.29 2.26 12.65
CA THR A 84 30.16 1.26 12.08
C THR A 84 31.15 0.80 13.13
N ASN A 85 31.13 -0.49 13.48
CA ASN A 85 32.18 -1.08 14.31
C ASN A 85 33.37 -1.35 13.39
N ILE A 86 34.42 -0.55 13.55
CA ILE A 86 35.62 -0.62 12.72
C ILE A 86 36.62 -1.52 13.45
N ASP A 87 36.82 -2.74 12.95
CA ASP A 87 37.92 -3.59 13.43
C ASP A 87 39.25 -3.05 12.90
N TYR A 88 40.05 -2.47 13.81
CA TYR A 88 41.35 -1.85 13.54
C TYR A 88 42.46 -2.85 13.17
N ASN A 89 42.18 -4.15 13.18
CA ASN A 89 43.12 -5.20 12.80
C ASN A 89 43.11 -5.54 11.29
N LEU A 90 42.13 -5.06 10.50
CA LEU A 90 42.03 -5.35 9.07
C LEU A 90 42.50 -4.19 8.18
N SER A 91 42.95 -4.50 6.96
CA SER A 91 43.35 -3.50 5.97
C SER A 91 42.16 -2.64 5.54
N TYR A 92 42.38 -1.34 5.26
CA TYR A 92 41.33 -0.39 4.83
C TYR A 92 40.51 -0.89 3.63
N LYS A 93 41.11 -1.69 2.73
CA LYS A 93 40.42 -2.28 1.57
C LYS A 93 39.44 -3.40 1.97
N GLU A 94 39.78 -4.18 2.99
CA GLU A 94 38.96 -5.28 3.48
C GLU A 94 37.76 -4.75 4.27
N GLN A 95 37.99 -3.72 5.09
CA GLN A 95 36.91 -3.01 5.80
C GLN A 95 35.90 -2.40 4.83
N LEU A 96 36.34 -1.73 3.75
CA LEU A 96 35.43 -1.18 2.74
C LEU A 96 34.65 -2.28 2.01
N LYS A 97 35.27 -3.43 1.73
CA LYS A 97 34.61 -4.57 1.09
C LYS A 97 33.54 -5.17 2.00
N GLU A 98 33.84 -5.29 3.29
CA GLU A 98 32.89 -5.79 4.29
C GLU A 98 31.72 -4.83 4.50
N GLN A 99 32.00 -3.54 4.64
CA GLN A 99 31.00 -2.46 4.72
C GLN A 99 30.05 -2.50 3.51
N PHE A 100 30.60 -2.66 2.30
CA PHE A 100 29.79 -2.76 1.09
C PHE A 100 28.95 -4.05 1.06
N HIS A 101 29.50 -5.17 1.55
CA HIS A 101 28.76 -6.42 1.66
C HIS A 101 27.57 -6.30 2.65
N LEU A 102 27.81 -5.71 3.81
CA LEU A 102 26.80 -5.44 4.83
C LEU A 102 25.73 -4.46 4.32
N PHE A 103 26.16 -3.37 3.67
CA PHE A 103 25.27 -2.41 3.01
C PHE A 103 24.35 -3.08 2.00
N LYS A 104 24.92 -3.89 1.11
CA LYS A 104 24.16 -4.61 0.09
C LYS A 104 23.17 -5.59 0.72
N GLN A 105 23.56 -6.30 1.78
CA GLN A 105 22.67 -7.23 2.47
C GLN A 105 21.53 -6.51 3.19
N SER A 106 21.82 -5.37 3.83
CA SER A 106 20.84 -4.53 4.51
C SER A 106 19.81 -3.94 3.54
N ILE A 107 20.28 -3.36 2.42
CA ILE A 107 19.40 -2.83 1.37
C ILE A 107 18.56 -3.94 0.75
N LYS A 108 19.16 -5.09 0.45
CA LYS A 108 18.44 -6.23 -0.14
C LYS A 108 17.30 -6.67 0.78
N SER A 109 17.57 -6.83 2.08
CA SER A 109 16.55 -7.19 3.07
C SER A 109 15.43 -6.14 3.13
N SER A 110 15.80 -4.87 3.24
CA SER A 110 14.84 -3.76 3.31
C SER A 110 13.94 -3.68 2.07
N CYS A 111 14.54 -3.71 0.87
CA CYS A 111 13.84 -3.74 -0.41
C CYS A 111 12.80 -4.87 -0.46
N PHE A 112 13.18 -6.12 -0.16
CA PHE A 112 12.24 -7.23 -0.20
C PHE A 112 11.14 -7.14 0.86
N ASN A 113 11.42 -6.58 2.03
CA ASN A 113 10.41 -6.40 3.07
C ASN A 113 9.35 -5.38 2.66
N PHE A 114 9.77 -4.21 2.13
CA PHE A 114 8.83 -3.19 1.67
C PHE A 114 8.10 -3.58 0.39
N ALA A 115 8.76 -4.29 -0.54
CA ALA A 115 8.11 -4.85 -1.72
C ALA A 115 7.00 -5.84 -1.34
N LYS A 116 7.24 -6.71 -0.35
CA LYS A 116 6.22 -7.64 0.17
C LYS A 116 5.02 -6.91 0.78
N ILE A 117 5.27 -5.85 1.55
CA ILE A 117 4.22 -5.05 2.17
C ILE A 117 3.34 -4.39 1.09
N GLY A 118 3.96 -3.74 0.10
CA GLY A 118 3.24 -3.10 -1.01
C GLY A 118 2.44 -4.10 -1.85
N PHE A 119 3.02 -5.27 -2.13
CA PHE A 119 2.35 -6.34 -2.86
C PHE A 119 1.13 -6.88 -2.11
N LEU A 120 1.29 -7.20 -0.81
CA LEU A 120 0.21 -7.74 0.02
C LEU A 120 -0.92 -6.73 0.22
N PHE A 121 -0.59 -5.46 0.46
CA PHE A 121 -1.58 -4.40 0.65
C PHE A 121 -2.52 -4.29 -0.55
N SER A 122 -1.95 -4.15 -1.76
CA SER A 122 -2.75 -4.09 -2.97
C SER A 122 -3.49 -5.40 -3.26
N PHE A 123 -2.90 -6.55 -2.93
CA PHE A 123 -3.58 -7.83 -3.11
C PHE A 123 -4.85 -7.93 -2.26
N TYR A 124 -4.78 -7.57 -0.98
CA TYR A 124 -5.93 -7.60 -0.07
C TYR A 124 -6.98 -6.56 -0.44
N GLU A 125 -6.57 -5.34 -0.78
CA GLU A 125 -7.48 -4.28 -1.21
C GLU A 125 -8.28 -4.69 -2.45
N ASN A 126 -7.61 -5.13 -3.52
CA ASN A 126 -8.26 -5.53 -4.76
C ASN A 126 -9.10 -6.81 -4.59
N SER A 127 -8.74 -7.71 -3.68
CA SER A 127 -9.53 -8.91 -3.36
C SER A 127 -10.83 -8.56 -2.61
N LEU A 128 -10.75 -7.69 -1.60
CA LEU A 128 -11.91 -7.23 -0.83
C LEU A 128 -12.85 -6.39 -1.70
N GLN A 129 -12.29 -5.56 -2.57
CA GLN A 129 -13.06 -4.76 -3.52
C GLN A 129 -13.84 -5.64 -4.51
N LYS A 130 -13.27 -6.75 -4.97
CA LYS A 130 -13.96 -7.72 -5.85
C LYS A 130 -15.10 -8.44 -5.13
N ILE A 131 -14.94 -8.78 -3.85
CA ILE A 131 -15.96 -9.52 -3.07
C ILE A 131 -17.12 -8.59 -2.68
N ARG A 132 -16.83 -7.35 -2.29
CA ARG A 132 -17.84 -6.40 -1.76
C ARG A 132 -18.38 -5.43 -2.81
N ALA A 133 -17.76 -5.32 -3.98
CA ALA A 133 -18.07 -4.37 -5.06
C ALA A 133 -18.12 -2.89 -4.63
N ALA A 134 -17.54 -2.56 -3.47
CA ALA A 134 -17.48 -1.21 -2.91
C ALA A 134 -16.04 -0.87 -2.52
N ASN A 135 -15.66 0.40 -2.67
CA ASN A 135 -14.36 0.92 -2.24
C ASN A 135 -14.56 1.94 -1.12
N ASP A 136 -14.50 1.47 0.12
CA ASP A 136 -14.68 2.29 1.32
C ASP A 136 -13.46 2.24 2.22
N ILE A 137 -13.33 3.27 3.08
CA ILE A 137 -12.33 3.37 4.16
C ILE A 137 -12.17 2.08 4.96
N THR A 138 -13.27 1.34 5.20
CA THR A 138 -13.25 0.10 5.98
C THR A 138 -12.50 -1.02 5.26
N ASN A 139 -12.54 -1.03 3.93
CA ASN A 139 -11.84 -2.03 3.12
C ASN A 139 -10.34 -1.73 3.12
N THR A 140 -9.96 -0.45 3.02
CA THR A 140 -8.56 0.02 3.17
C THR A 140 -8.01 -0.26 4.56
N LEU A 141 -8.82 -0.07 5.61
CA LEU A 141 -8.43 -0.35 6.98
C LEU A 141 -8.22 -1.84 7.22
N TYR A 142 -9.12 -2.67 6.69
CA TYR A 142 -9.04 -4.12 6.80
C TYR A 142 -7.86 -4.68 5.99
N SER A 143 -7.60 -4.19 4.78
CA SER A 143 -6.43 -4.59 3.99
C SER A 143 -5.12 -4.19 4.67
N GLY A 144 -5.06 -3.01 5.31
CA GLY A 144 -3.94 -2.56 6.13
C GLY A 144 -3.70 -3.48 7.32
N CYS A 145 -4.73 -3.77 8.10
CA CYS A 145 -4.64 -4.70 9.23
C CYS A 145 -4.23 -6.10 8.78
N LEU A 146 -4.85 -6.64 7.72
CA LEU A 146 -4.50 -7.96 7.17
C LEU A 146 -3.05 -8.02 6.71
N THR A 147 -2.56 -6.97 6.04
CA THR A 147 -1.15 -6.90 5.61
C THR A 147 -0.22 -6.91 6.82
N GLY A 148 -0.49 -6.06 7.82
CA GLY A 148 0.29 -5.97 9.06
C GLY A 148 0.27 -7.25 9.89
N ALA A 149 -0.88 -7.95 9.92
CA ALA A 149 -1.02 -9.25 10.56
C ALA A 149 -0.25 -10.34 9.81
N THR A 150 -0.39 -10.42 8.49
CA THR A 150 0.25 -11.43 7.65
C THR A 150 1.78 -11.35 7.71
N ILE A 151 2.37 -10.16 7.66
CA ILE A 151 3.84 -10.03 7.75
C ILE A 151 4.38 -10.36 9.14
N SER A 152 3.55 -10.19 10.18
CA SER A 152 3.91 -10.41 11.58
C SER A 152 3.52 -11.80 12.09
N TYR A 153 2.83 -12.60 11.29
CA TYR A 153 2.31 -13.92 11.68
C TYR A 153 3.41 -14.82 12.28
N LYS A 154 4.61 -14.82 11.68
CA LYS A 154 5.74 -15.62 12.16
C LYS A 154 6.41 -15.08 13.43
N LYS A 155 6.12 -13.84 13.83
CA LYS A 155 6.72 -13.17 15.00
C LYS A 155 5.87 -13.31 16.27
N GLY A 156 4.72 -14.00 16.18
CA GLY A 156 3.83 -14.28 17.30
C GLY A 156 2.62 -13.35 17.41
N LEU A 157 1.68 -13.71 18.28
CA LEU A 157 0.42 -12.99 18.51
C LEU A 157 0.58 -11.50 18.86
N PRO A 158 1.49 -11.10 19.79
CA PRO A 158 1.61 -9.68 20.16
C PRO A 158 2.12 -8.82 18.99
N SER A 159 3.04 -9.36 18.17
CA SER A 159 3.50 -8.67 16.95
C SER A 159 2.41 -8.59 15.89
N MET A 160 1.54 -9.60 15.79
CA MET A 160 0.40 -9.59 14.87
C MET A 160 -0.60 -8.49 15.22
N LEU A 161 -0.99 -8.38 16.49
CA LEU A 161 -1.89 -7.34 16.97
C LEU A 161 -1.27 -5.95 16.84
N GLY A 162 -0.01 -5.79 17.23
CA GLY A 162 0.73 -4.53 17.06
C GLY A 162 0.86 -4.13 15.58
N GLY A 163 1.14 -5.09 14.70
CA GLY A 163 1.21 -4.89 13.26
C GLY A 163 -0.13 -4.47 12.67
N CYS A 164 -1.23 -5.17 13.00
CA CYS A 164 -2.56 -4.79 12.55
C CYS A 164 -2.93 -3.37 13.03
N ALA A 165 -2.73 -3.07 14.32
CA ALA A 165 -3.06 -1.76 14.89
C ALA A 165 -2.27 -0.63 14.23
N SER A 166 -0.97 -0.81 14.02
CA SER A 166 -0.11 0.19 13.38
C SER A 166 -0.51 0.46 11.93
N PHE A 167 -0.73 -0.59 11.13
CA PHE A 167 -1.12 -0.43 9.73
C PHE A 167 -2.54 0.12 9.58
N ALA A 168 -3.47 -0.28 10.46
CA ALA A 168 -4.81 0.30 10.48
C ALA A 168 -4.76 1.80 10.84
N ALA A 169 -4.01 2.18 11.87
CA ALA A 169 -3.85 3.58 12.25
C ALA A 169 -3.25 4.41 11.11
N PHE A 170 -2.19 3.90 10.46
CA PHE A 170 -1.57 4.57 9.31
C PHE A 170 -2.55 4.75 8.15
N SER A 171 -3.30 3.71 7.77
CA SER A 171 -4.30 3.78 6.70
C SER A 171 -5.41 4.80 7.00
N ALA A 172 -5.89 4.86 8.25
CA ALA A 172 -6.90 5.84 8.66
C ALA A 172 -6.39 7.28 8.55
N VAL A 173 -5.13 7.53 8.93
CA VAL A 173 -4.50 8.85 8.81
C VAL A 173 -4.34 9.26 7.35
N ILE A 174 -3.80 8.38 6.51
CA ILE A 174 -3.60 8.66 5.08
C ILE A 174 -4.92 9.01 4.41
N GLU A 175 -5.99 8.26 4.68
CA GLU A 175 -7.26 8.60 4.04
C GLU A 175 -7.88 9.89 4.59
N LYS A 176 -7.69 10.19 5.88
CA LYS A 176 -8.09 11.49 6.43
C LYS A 176 -7.36 12.63 5.71
N LEU A 177 -6.07 12.46 5.42
CA LEU A 177 -5.28 13.42 4.65
C LEU A 177 -5.79 13.53 3.21
N GLN A 178 -6.00 12.41 2.51
CA GLN A 178 -6.49 12.41 1.14
C GLN A 178 -7.87 13.07 1.01
N ARG A 179 -8.77 12.82 1.97
CA ARG A 179 -10.11 13.43 1.98
C ARG A 179 -10.07 14.93 2.29
N SER A 180 -9.11 15.37 3.10
CA SER A 180 -8.93 16.79 3.45
C SER A 180 -8.38 17.63 2.30
N GLN A 181 -7.77 17.02 1.27
CA GLN A 181 -7.14 17.71 0.13
C GLN A 181 -8.09 17.95 -1.06
N LYS A 182 -9.40 17.66 -0.91
CA LYS A 182 -10.42 18.16 -1.85
C LYS A 182 -10.69 19.64 -1.55
N PHE A 183 -9.90 20.52 -2.18
CA PHE A 183 -10.26 21.93 -2.38
C PHE A 183 -11.16 22.06 -3.61
#